data_AF-A0A815GL91-F1
#
_entry.id   AF-A0A815GL91-F1
#
_cell.length_a   1.000
_cell.length_b   1.000
_cell.length_c   1.000
_cell.angle_alpha   90.00
_cell.angle_beta   90.00
_cell.angle_gamma   90.00
#
_symmetry.space_group_name_H-M   'P 1'
#
loop_
_entity.id
_entity.type
_entity.pdbx_description
1 polymer ?
#
loop_
_entity_poly.entity_id
_entity_poly.type
_entity_poly.pdbx_seq_one_letter_code
_entity_poly.pdbx_strand_id
1 'polypeptide(L)'
;MVPENMLLEPPFEGACLYPKNTERRWYNKKRFIIPVSILTAILILGVVLGSVLGSRSTNNVSANICGGFVRKEGWNISGNNILSSPVQQPDYASCCSQCQATPGCIAVTYSPSSQQCSLKTSIDSGESSADDTISGYN
;
A
#
# COMPACT_ATOMS: atom_id res chain seq x y z
N MET A 1 22.04 18.81 -63.87
CA MET A 1 23.15 19.47 -63.13
C MET A 1 22.76 19.61 -61.68
N VAL A 2 23.20 18.64 -60.87
CA VAL A 2 23.46 18.70 -59.42
C VAL A 2 24.81 17.96 -59.29
N PRO A 3 25.83 18.49 -58.61
CA PRO A 3 27.22 18.04 -58.78
C PRO A 3 27.51 16.71 -58.07
N GLU A 4 28.38 15.90 -58.69
CA GLU A 4 28.82 14.55 -58.31
C GLU A 4 29.85 14.53 -57.15
N ASN A 5 29.57 15.23 -56.05
CA ASN A 5 30.53 15.29 -54.94
C ASN A 5 29.87 15.43 -53.55
N MET A 6 28.97 14.49 -53.27
CA MET A 6 28.55 14.18 -51.89
C MET A 6 28.73 12.68 -51.61
N LEU A 7 29.86 12.12 -52.05
CA LEU A 7 30.44 10.92 -51.45
C LEU A 7 31.17 11.37 -50.18
N LEU A 8 30.45 11.42 -49.05
CA LEU A 8 31.11 11.24 -47.77
C LEU A 8 31.49 9.76 -47.68
N GLU A 9 32.70 9.43 -48.13
CA GLU A 9 33.37 8.23 -47.65
C GLU A 9 33.69 8.47 -46.16
N PRO A 10 33.15 7.66 -45.23
CA PRO A 10 33.58 7.74 -43.84
C PRO A 10 35.06 7.34 -43.77
N PRO A 11 35.92 8.17 -43.13
CA PRO A 11 37.30 7.79 -42.92
C PRO A 11 37.36 6.71 -41.84
N PHE A 12 38.44 5.93 -41.85
CA PHE A 12 38.85 4.94 -40.86
C PHE A 12 38.40 3.49 -41.12
N GLU A 13 39.17 2.89 -42.04
CA GLU A 13 39.80 1.58 -41.83
C GLU A 13 40.03 1.29 -40.33
N GLY A 14 39.42 0.23 -39.81
CA GLY A 14 39.81 -0.34 -38.51
C GLY A 14 38.70 -0.76 -37.55
N ALA A 15 37.43 -0.37 -37.77
CA ALA A 15 36.36 -0.79 -36.88
C ALA A 15 35.89 -2.23 -37.17
N CYS A 16 36.36 -3.20 -36.38
CA CYS A 16 35.77 -4.54 -36.35
C CYS A 16 34.36 -4.47 -35.72
N LEU A 17 33.34 -4.14 -36.52
CA LEU A 17 31.93 -4.09 -36.10
C LEU A 17 31.26 -5.47 -35.96
N TYR A 18 32.00 -6.58 -36.01
CA TYR A 18 31.45 -7.90 -35.72
C TYR A 18 32.53 -8.87 -35.18
N PRO A 19 32.22 -9.73 -34.20
CA PRO A 19 33.17 -10.68 -33.64
C PRO A 19 33.57 -11.73 -34.70
N LYS A 20 34.88 -11.99 -34.88
CA LYS A 20 35.41 -12.98 -35.84
C LYS A 20 34.69 -14.34 -35.73
N ASN A 21 34.50 -15.01 -36.86
CA ASN A 21 33.65 -16.21 -37.02
C ASN A 21 33.95 -17.37 -36.04
N THR A 22 35.12 -17.39 -35.42
CA THR A 22 35.56 -18.36 -34.42
C THR A 22 34.74 -18.28 -33.13
N GLU A 23 34.23 -17.09 -32.80
CA GLU A 23 33.36 -16.84 -31.63
C GLU A 23 31.90 -17.28 -31.88
N ARG A 24 31.46 -17.38 -33.15
CA ARG A 24 30.09 -17.83 -33.47
C ARG A 24 29.85 -19.30 -33.10
N ARG A 25 30.88 -20.15 -33.19
CA ARG A 25 30.75 -21.58 -32.78
C ARG A 25 30.51 -21.71 -31.28
N TRP A 26 31.16 -20.87 -30.48
CA TRP A 26 30.99 -20.85 -29.03
C TRP A 26 29.57 -20.40 -28.65
N TYR A 27 29.07 -19.34 -29.30
CA TYR A 27 27.73 -18.81 -29.05
C TYR A 27 26.62 -19.74 -29.55
N ASN A 28 26.75 -20.37 -30.73
CA ASN A 28 25.73 -21.27 -31.28
C ASN A 28 25.54 -22.54 -30.43
N LYS A 29 26.62 -23.06 -29.82
CA LYS A 29 26.55 -24.18 -28.89
C LYS A 29 25.90 -23.81 -27.55
N LYS A 30 25.92 -22.52 -27.21
CA LYS A 30 25.37 -21.97 -25.95
C LYS A 30 24.12 -21.10 -26.15
N ARG A 31 23.57 -21.05 -27.37
CA ARG A 31 22.44 -20.20 -27.76
C ARG A 31 21.19 -20.43 -26.92
N PHE A 32 21.01 -21.64 -26.39
CA PHE A 32 19.93 -21.98 -25.48
C PHE A 32 20.31 -21.81 -24.00
N ILE A 33 21.58 -21.98 -23.66
CA ILE A 33 22.07 -21.91 -22.27
C ILE A 33 22.11 -20.45 -21.78
N ILE A 34 22.49 -19.52 -22.64
CA ILE A 34 22.58 -18.09 -22.31
C ILE A 34 21.21 -17.49 -21.95
N PRO A 35 20.14 -17.62 -22.76
CA PRO A 35 18.83 -17.08 -22.40
C PRO A 35 18.21 -17.80 -21.20
N VAL A 36 18.40 -19.12 -21.08
CA VAL A 36 17.89 -19.87 -19.92
C VAL A 36 18.58 -19.41 -18.63
N SER A 37 19.91 -19.24 -18.64
CA SER A 37 20.66 -18.73 -17.49
C SER A 37 20.20 -17.31 -17.09
N ILE A 38 20.03 -16.41 -18.05
CA ILE A 38 19.54 -15.04 -17.81
C ILE A 38 18.13 -15.06 -17.22
N LEU A 39 17.21 -15.86 -17.79
CA LEU A 39 15.85 -16.00 -17.26
C LEU A 39 15.85 -16.56 -15.83
N THR A 40 16.67 -17.57 -15.53
CA THR A 40 16.78 -18.11 -14.17
C THR A 40 17.33 -17.09 -13.18
N ALA A 41 18.31 -16.28 -13.59
CA ALA A 41 18.87 -15.23 -12.74
C ALA A 41 17.84 -14.12 -12.46
N ILE A 42 17.04 -13.71 -13.45
CA ILE A 42 15.97 -12.72 -13.29
C ILE A 42 14.88 -13.22 -12.32
N LEU A 43 14.48 -14.49 -12.42
CA LEU A 43 13.49 -15.07 -11.50
C LEU A 43 14.00 -15.12 -10.06
N ILE A 44 15.25 -15.54 -9.86
CA ILE A 44 15.86 -15.60 -8.51
C ILE A 44 15.99 -14.18 -7.93
N LEU A 45 16.45 -13.20 -8.72
CA LEU A 45 16.52 -11.81 -8.29
C LEU A 45 15.14 -11.24 -7.95
N GLY A 46 14.10 -11.58 -8.73
CA GLY A 46 12.72 -11.18 -8.46
C GLY A 46 12.18 -11.73 -7.14
N VAL A 47 12.47 -13.01 -6.82
CA VAL A 47 12.05 -13.62 -5.55
C VAL A 47 12.77 -12.99 -4.36
N VAL A 48 14.08 -12.73 -4.48
CA VAL A 48 14.86 -12.10 -3.40
C VAL A 48 14.41 -10.65 -3.16
N LEU A 49 14.25 -9.85 -4.22
CA LEU A 49 13.74 -8.48 -4.11
C LEU A 49 12.29 -8.43 -3.63
N GLY A 50 11.44 -9.36 -4.10
CA GLY A 50 10.06 -9.51 -3.66
C GLY A 50 9.95 -9.90 -2.19
N SER A 51 10.86 -10.73 -1.67
CA SER A 51 10.87 -11.10 -0.25
C SER A 51 11.35 -9.95 0.65
N VAL A 52 12.26 -9.10 0.17
CA VAL A 52 12.81 -7.97 0.93
C VAL A 52 11.90 -6.74 0.87
N LEU A 53 11.20 -6.51 -0.24
CA LEU A 53 10.30 -5.34 -0.43
C LEU A 53 8.81 -5.68 -0.29
N GLY A 54 8.43 -6.96 -0.30
CA GLY A 54 7.04 -7.41 -0.37
C GLY A 54 6.33 -7.59 0.98
N SER A 55 6.87 -7.07 2.08
CA SER A 55 6.17 -7.11 3.36
C SER A 55 6.39 -5.81 4.13
N ARG A 56 5.54 -4.83 3.82
CA ARG A 56 4.82 -3.97 4.77
C ARG A 56 3.90 -3.02 3.97
N SER A 57 2.85 -3.58 3.36
CA SER A 57 1.62 -2.81 3.25
C SER A 57 0.98 -2.84 4.63
N THR A 58 1.46 -2.00 5.55
CA THR A 58 0.55 -1.49 6.56
C THR A 58 -0.38 -0.58 5.77
N ASN A 59 -1.50 -1.11 5.30
CA ASN A 59 -2.61 -0.26 4.95
C ASN A 59 -3.01 0.44 6.26
N ASN A 60 -2.38 1.60 6.49
CA ASN A 60 -2.68 2.54 7.58
C ASN A 60 -4.15 2.97 7.55
N VAL A 61 -4.88 2.58 6.50
CA VAL A 61 -6.33 2.52 6.39
C VAL A 61 -6.98 1.85 7.60
N SER A 62 -6.37 0.83 8.21
CA SER A 62 -6.92 0.16 9.40
C SER A 62 -6.91 1.03 10.67
N ALA A 63 -6.16 2.14 10.70
CA ALA A 63 -6.17 3.08 11.82
C ALA A 63 -7.22 4.20 11.65
N ASN A 64 -7.76 4.38 10.43
CA ASN A 64 -8.72 5.45 10.11
C ASN A 64 -10.12 4.93 9.77
N ILE A 65 -10.27 3.66 9.43
CA ILE A 65 -11.56 3.08 9.05
C ILE A 65 -11.97 2.07 10.11
N CYS A 66 -12.90 2.50 10.95
CA CYS A 66 -13.52 1.61 11.92
C CYS A 66 -14.58 0.74 11.22
N GLY A 67 -14.18 -0.32 10.52
CA GLY A 67 -15.13 -1.27 9.91
C GLY A 67 -16.07 -0.66 8.88
N GLY A 68 -15.66 0.44 8.24
CA GLY A 68 -16.48 1.23 7.31
C GLY A 68 -16.96 2.57 7.89
N PHE A 69 -16.77 2.80 9.20
CA PHE A 69 -17.29 3.99 9.85
C PHE A 69 -16.56 5.27 9.41
N VAL A 70 -17.33 6.34 9.21
CA VAL A 70 -16.83 7.70 8.96
C VAL A 70 -16.31 8.29 10.25
N ARG A 71 -14.99 8.46 10.36
CA ARG A 71 -14.33 9.13 11.50
C ARG A 71 -14.59 10.64 11.46
N LYS A 72 -15.09 11.20 12.56
CA LYS A 72 -15.23 12.64 12.80
C LYS A 72 -14.56 13.01 14.12
N GLU A 73 -13.69 14.01 14.09
CA GLU A 73 -13.03 14.57 15.28
C GLU A 73 -13.75 15.83 15.74
N GLY A 74 -13.75 16.10 17.04
CA GLY A 74 -14.40 17.29 17.61
C GLY A 74 -15.91 17.16 17.74
N TRP A 75 -16.47 15.95 17.60
CA TRP A 75 -17.92 15.73 17.61
C TRP A 75 -18.30 14.48 18.40
N ASN A 76 -19.29 14.64 19.26
CA ASN A 76 -20.00 13.54 19.91
C ASN A 76 -21.36 13.36 19.23
N ILE A 77 -21.60 12.14 18.74
CA ILE A 77 -22.85 11.75 18.11
C ILE A 77 -23.85 11.36 19.20
N SER A 78 -25.03 11.95 19.23
CA SER A 78 -26.05 11.56 20.21
C SER A 78 -26.60 10.18 19.89
N GLY A 79 -26.92 9.38 20.90
CA GLY A 79 -27.40 8.02 20.70
C GLY A 79 -27.42 7.21 21.99
N ASN A 80 -28.00 6.01 21.91
CA ASN A 80 -28.05 5.09 23.03
C ASN A 80 -26.75 4.31 23.14
N ASN A 81 -26.13 4.37 24.32
CA ASN A 81 -24.94 3.56 24.61
C ASN A 81 -25.35 2.09 24.83
N ILE A 82 -24.55 1.16 24.31
CA ILE A 82 -24.75 -0.28 24.54
C ILE A 82 -24.54 -0.62 26.01
N LEU A 83 -23.61 0.10 26.64
CA LEU A 83 -23.21 -0.07 28.02
C LEU A 83 -23.57 1.19 28.81
N SER A 84 -24.03 1.01 30.05
CA SER A 84 -24.30 2.11 30.97
C SER A 84 -23.05 2.92 31.35
N SER A 85 -21.85 2.36 31.10
CA SER A 85 -20.55 2.99 31.35
C SER A 85 -19.64 2.83 30.14
N PRO A 86 -18.83 3.85 29.78
CA PRO A 86 -17.83 3.72 28.74
C PRO A 86 -16.76 2.69 29.10
N VAL A 87 -16.27 1.98 28.08
CA VAL A 87 -15.16 1.02 28.19
C VAL A 87 -13.85 1.80 28.16
N GLN A 88 -12.87 1.40 28.97
CA GLN A 88 -11.53 1.99 28.90
C GLN A 88 -10.75 1.34 27.77
N GLN A 89 -10.26 2.17 26.84
CA GLN A 89 -9.48 1.72 25.69
C GLN A 89 -8.28 2.65 25.47
N PRO A 90 -7.10 2.11 25.13
CA PRO A 90 -5.89 2.92 25.00
C PRO A 90 -5.91 3.84 23.77
N ASP A 91 -6.71 3.51 22.75
CA ASP A 91 -6.77 4.22 21.50
C ASP A 91 -8.11 4.00 20.77
N TYR A 92 -8.39 4.87 19.79
CA TYR A 92 -9.60 4.82 18.97
C TYR A 92 -9.73 3.51 18.18
N ALA A 93 -8.63 2.90 17.72
CA ALA A 93 -8.67 1.67 16.95
C ALA A 93 -9.05 0.47 17.83
N SER A 94 -8.59 0.45 19.07
CA SER A 94 -9.00 -0.52 20.10
C SER A 94 -10.48 -0.35 20.46
N CYS A 95 -10.95 0.90 20.63
CA CYS A 95 -12.37 1.21 20.80
C CYS A 95 -13.23 0.72 19.63
N CYS A 96 -12.76 0.96 18.41
CA CYS A 96 -13.42 0.46 17.22
C CYS A 96 -13.48 -1.07 17.16
N SER A 97 -12.37 -1.74 17.41
CA SER A 97 -12.30 -3.20 17.37
C SER A 97 -13.29 -3.82 18.36
N GLN A 98 -13.47 -3.17 19.51
CA GLN A 98 -14.46 -3.56 20.50
C GLN A 98 -15.90 -3.38 19.98
N CYS A 99 -16.18 -2.30 19.24
CA CYS A 99 -17.47 -2.10 18.58
C CYS A 99 -17.76 -3.19 17.56
N GLN A 100 -16.80 -3.53 16.70
CA GLN A 100 -16.96 -4.60 15.70
C GLN A 100 -17.18 -5.97 16.34
N ALA A 101 -16.55 -6.23 17.49
CA ALA A 101 -16.76 -7.44 18.27
C ALA A 101 -18.11 -7.44 19.03
N THR A 102 -18.78 -6.30 19.16
CA THR A 102 -20.04 -6.16 19.91
C THR A 102 -21.22 -6.15 18.93
N PRO A 103 -22.05 -7.20 18.92
CA PRO A 103 -23.24 -7.25 18.06
C PRO A 103 -24.16 -6.06 18.32
N GLY A 104 -24.59 -5.39 17.25
CA GLY A 104 -25.49 -4.24 17.33
C GLY A 104 -24.79 -2.89 17.58
N CYS A 105 -23.46 -2.85 17.63
CA CYS A 105 -22.74 -1.58 17.65
C CYS A 105 -22.70 -0.94 16.26
N ILE A 106 -23.27 0.26 16.14
CA ILE A 106 -23.35 1.01 14.87
C ILE A 106 -22.54 2.31 14.90
N ALA A 107 -22.17 2.77 16.10
CA ALA A 107 -21.35 3.96 16.29
C ALA A 107 -20.47 3.86 17.54
N VAL A 108 -19.39 4.63 17.53
CA VAL A 108 -18.46 4.80 18.65
C VAL A 108 -18.19 6.27 18.91
N THR A 109 -17.94 6.62 20.16
CA THR A 109 -17.35 7.89 20.56
C THR A 109 -16.19 7.61 21.51
N TYR A 110 -15.00 8.05 21.15
CA TYR A 110 -13.78 7.88 21.92
C TYR A 110 -13.26 9.23 22.40
N SER A 111 -12.92 9.32 23.68
CA SER A 111 -12.29 10.50 24.29
C SER A 111 -10.82 10.19 24.58
N PRO A 112 -9.86 10.77 23.84
CA PRO A 112 -8.44 10.52 24.09
C PRO A 112 -7.95 11.05 25.44
N SER A 113 -8.51 12.13 26.00
CA SER A 113 -8.12 12.62 27.33
C SER A 113 -8.45 11.65 28.47
N SER A 114 -9.61 10.98 28.38
CA SER A 114 -10.12 10.10 29.44
C SER A 114 -10.00 8.61 29.12
N GLN A 115 -9.52 8.27 27.91
CA GLN A 115 -9.43 6.91 27.36
C GLN A 115 -10.78 6.18 27.35
N GLN A 116 -11.88 6.94 27.35
CA GLN A 116 -13.23 6.40 27.39
C GLN A 116 -13.76 6.10 25.99
N CYS A 117 -14.27 4.90 25.82
CA CYS A 117 -14.90 4.40 24.60
C CYS A 117 -16.39 4.15 24.87
N SER A 118 -17.23 4.99 24.29
CA SER A 118 -18.69 4.85 24.31
C SER A 118 -19.14 4.12 23.05
N LEU A 119 -19.52 2.85 23.20
CA LEU A 119 -20.14 2.05 22.14
C LEU A 119 -21.62 2.40 22.07
N LYS A 120 -22.18 2.57 20.87
CA LYS A 120 -23.58 2.99 20.67
C LYS A 120 -24.35 2.03 19.77
N THR A 121 -25.59 1.74 20.16
CA THR A 121 -26.54 0.91 19.37
C THR A 121 -27.43 1.74 18.44
N SER A 122 -27.55 3.04 18.67
CA SER A 122 -28.31 3.96 17.85
C SER A 122 -27.57 5.27 17.65
N ILE A 123 -27.88 5.96 16.56
CA ILE A 123 -27.44 7.32 16.26
C ILE A 123 -28.71 8.16 16.14
N ASP A 124 -28.79 9.20 16.95
CA ASP A 124 -29.82 10.22 16.81
C ASP A 124 -29.29 11.36 15.94
N SER A 125 -30.18 12.19 15.38
CA SER A 125 -29.82 13.33 14.53
C SER A 125 -29.12 14.49 15.26
N GLY A 126 -28.70 14.28 16.52
CA GLY A 126 -28.01 15.27 17.33
C GLY A 126 -26.50 15.10 17.24
N GLU A 127 -25.81 16.09 16.69
CA GLU A 127 -24.36 16.21 16.78
C GLU A 127 -24.02 17.31 17.79
N SER A 128 -23.13 17.02 18.74
CA SER A 128 -22.64 18.00 19.71
C SER A 128 -21.15 18.19 19.50
N SER A 129 -20.71 19.44 19.40
CA SER A 129 -19.28 19.77 19.31
C SER A 129 -18.61 19.39 20.63
N ALA A 130 -17.59 18.55 20.54
CA ALA A 130 -16.82 18.09 21.68
C ALA A 130 -15.35 17.97 21.24
N ASP A 131 -14.59 19.02 21.52
CA ASP A 131 -13.24 19.29 21.01
C ASP A 131 -12.21 18.17 21.30
N ASP A 132 -12.49 17.29 22.25
CA ASP A 132 -11.65 16.14 22.60
C ASP A 132 -12.41 14.81 22.46
N THR A 133 -13.11 14.65 21.34
CA THR A 133 -13.79 13.39 21.03
C THR A 133 -13.60 13.00 19.57
N ILE A 134 -13.48 11.71 19.34
CA ILE A 134 -13.40 11.09 18.03
C ILE A 134 -14.59 10.15 17.91
N SER A 135 -15.55 10.48 17.07
CA SER A 135 -16.70 9.63 16.80
C SER A 135 -16.55 8.90 15.46
N GLY A 136 -17.19 7.73 15.34
CA GLY A 136 -17.26 6.96 14.11
C GLY A 136 -18.59 6.23 13.98
N TYR A 137 -19.16 6.20 12.78
CA TYR A 137 -20.41 5.51 12.49
C TYR A 137 -20.49 5.06 11.02
N ASN A 138 -21.27 4.01 10.73
CA ASN A 138 -21.60 3.56 9.36
C ASN A 138 -22.83 4.26 8.82
#